data_AF-A0A1C5YSJ7-F1
#
_entry.id   AF-A0A1C5YSJ7-F1
#
_cell.length_a   1.000
_cell.length_b   1.000
_cell.length_c   1.000
_cell.angle_alpha   90.00
_cell.angle_beta   90.00
_cell.angle_gamma   90.00
#
_symmetry.space_group_name_H-M   'P 1'
#
loop_
_entity.id
_entity.type
_entity.pdbx_description
1 polymer ?
#
loop_
_entity_poly.entity_id
_entity_poly.type
_entity_poly.pdbx_seq_one_letter_code
_entity_poly.pdbx_strand_id
1 'polypeptide(L)'
;MFERKAYVYKFIDEKNNVLYIGKTVNMDKRMSQHFSPQSHLKKMGKGDIYGKIQRIEYLKCATEYDALVKELYYINYYKPPYNTSSKVKQIIPPQKERDSWRLYKIIKPLKKEIANSNTRIEKYLPLALLLFLASVFYFLAF
;
A
#
# COMPACT_ATOMS: atom_id res chain seq x y z
N MET A 1 0.07 17.90 -27.35
CA MET A 1 -1.04 18.03 -26.36
C MET A 1 -0.87 17.15 -25.09
N PHE A 2 0.12 16.26 -24.98
CA PHE A 2 0.37 15.43 -23.77
C PHE A 2 1.77 15.60 -23.15
N GLU A 3 2.43 16.75 -23.33
CA GLU A 3 3.85 16.92 -22.96
C GLU A 3 4.08 17.18 -21.47
N ARG A 4 3.02 17.32 -20.68
CA ARG A 4 3.16 17.62 -19.26
C ARG A 4 3.52 16.36 -18.48
N LYS A 5 4.39 16.53 -17.49
CA LYS A 5 4.68 15.50 -16.49
C LYS A 5 3.39 15.14 -15.77
N ALA A 6 3.22 13.85 -15.52
CA ALA A 6 2.05 13.32 -14.85
C ALA A 6 2.46 12.23 -13.87
N TYR A 7 1.48 11.73 -13.12
CA TYR A 7 1.67 10.77 -12.06
C TYR A 7 0.59 9.71 -12.13
N VAL A 8 0.97 8.47 -11.83
CA VAL A 8 0.04 7.40 -11.48
C VAL A 8 0.16 7.18 -9.98
N TYR A 9 -0.95 6.98 -9.29
CA TYR A 9 -0.97 6.75 -7.85
C TYR A 9 -1.81 5.53 -7.51
N LYS A 10 -1.52 4.94 -6.36
CA LYS A 10 -2.28 3.82 -5.81
C LYS A 10 -2.58 4.00 -4.33
N PHE A 11 -3.76 3.56 -3.94
CA PHE A 11 -4.16 3.45 -2.54
C PHE A 11 -3.93 2.03 -2.05
N ILE A 12 -3.29 1.91 -0.90
CA ILE A 12 -2.83 0.63 -0.35
C ILE A 12 -3.40 0.46 1.05
N ASP A 13 -3.91 -0.72 1.36
CA ASP A 13 -4.39 -1.07 2.70
C ASP A 13 -3.26 -1.52 3.64
N GLU A 14 -3.62 -1.89 4.87
CA GLU A 14 -2.69 -2.38 5.89
C GLU A 14 -2.03 -3.71 5.53
N LYS A 15 -2.68 -4.51 4.67
CA LYS A 15 -2.22 -5.83 4.20
C LYS A 15 -1.43 -5.75 2.90
N ASN A 16 -1.04 -4.55 2.47
CA ASN A 16 -0.35 -4.27 1.21
C ASN A 16 -1.17 -4.56 -0.07
N ASN A 17 -2.49 -4.67 0.01
CA ASN A 17 -3.33 -4.80 -1.17
C ASN A 17 -3.53 -3.45 -1.86
N VAL A 18 -3.51 -3.46 -3.19
CA VAL A 18 -3.84 -2.29 -4.01
C VAL A 18 -5.36 -2.17 -4.09
N LEU A 19 -5.92 -1.12 -3.47
CA LEU A 19 -7.35 -0.86 -3.44
C LEU A 19 -7.85 -0.11 -4.68
N TYR A 20 -7.07 0.88 -5.12
CA TYR A 20 -7.42 1.76 -6.22
C TYR A 20 -6.17 2.29 -6.92
N ILE A 21 -6.26 2.51 -8.22
CA ILE A 21 -5.25 3.17 -9.05
C ILE A 21 -5.90 4.32 -9.79
N GLY A 22 -5.21 5.46 -9.88
CA GLY A 22 -5.62 6.57 -10.72
C GLY A 22 -4.44 7.34 -11.29
N LYS A 23 -4.68 8.24 -12.25
CA LYS A 23 -3.69 9.20 -12.75
C LYS A 23 -4.02 10.65 -12.42
N THR A 24 -3.01 11.50 -12.43
CA THR A 24 -3.16 12.96 -12.28
C THR A 24 -1.94 13.72 -12.80
N VAL A 25 -2.14 14.97 -13.22
CA VAL A 25 -1.05 15.93 -13.47
C VAL A 25 -0.59 16.64 -12.19
N ASN A 26 -1.41 16.62 -11.14
CA ASN A 26 -1.15 17.27 -9.86
C ASN A 26 -1.63 16.37 -8.71
N MET A 27 -0.68 15.88 -7.91
CA MET A 27 -0.95 14.96 -6.81
C MET A 27 -1.77 15.62 -5.70
N ASP A 28 -1.36 16.81 -5.22
CA ASP A 28 -2.02 17.50 -4.11
C ASP A 28 -3.49 17.82 -4.41
N LYS A 29 -3.74 18.40 -5.59
CA LYS A 29 -5.10 18.71 -6.05
C LYS A 29 -5.95 17.45 -6.14
N ARG A 30 -5.39 16.35 -6.65
CA ARG A 30 -6.12 15.09 -6.79
C ARG A 30 -6.43 14.44 -5.44
N MET A 31 -5.50 14.49 -4.50
CA MET A 31 -5.72 13.98 -3.16
C MET A 31 -6.79 14.81 -2.44
N SER A 32 -6.74 16.13 -2.53
CA SER A 32 -7.81 17.00 -2.00
C SER A 32 -9.19 16.60 -2.55
N GLN A 33 -9.31 16.36 -3.86
CA GLN A 33 -10.57 15.90 -4.47
C GLN A 33 -11.04 14.53 -3.97
N HIS A 34 -10.12 13.59 -3.72
CA HIS A 34 -10.48 12.28 -3.20
C HIS A 34 -10.98 12.35 -1.76
N PHE A 35 -10.37 13.18 -0.92
CA PHE A 35 -10.73 13.27 0.49
C PHE A 35 -11.89 14.26 0.75
N SER A 36 -12.28 15.06 -0.25
CA SER A 36 -13.44 15.96 -0.14
C SER A 36 -14.78 15.20 -0.09
N PRO A 37 -15.87 15.84 0.37
CA PRO A 37 -17.22 15.28 0.29
C PRO A 37 -17.67 15.00 -1.14
N GLN A 38 -17.22 15.80 -2.11
CA GLN A 38 -17.60 15.70 -3.53
C GLN A 38 -16.79 14.65 -4.31
N SER A 39 -16.03 13.81 -3.63
CA SER A 39 -15.29 12.71 -4.23
C SER A 39 -16.14 11.84 -5.15
N HIS A 40 -15.61 11.56 -6.33
CA HIS A 40 -16.23 10.64 -7.29
C HIS A 40 -16.49 9.24 -6.70
N LEU A 41 -15.55 8.70 -5.90
CA LEU A 41 -15.75 7.38 -5.28
C LEU A 41 -16.86 7.41 -4.23
N LYS A 42 -16.99 8.50 -3.46
CA LYS A 42 -18.13 8.68 -2.54
C LYS A 42 -19.45 8.74 -3.29
N LYS A 43 -19.52 9.50 -4.39
CA LYS A 43 -20.72 9.61 -5.25
C LYS A 43 -21.14 8.26 -5.85
N MET A 44 -20.20 7.35 -6.09
CA MET A 44 -20.47 5.98 -6.56
C MET A 44 -20.80 5.00 -5.42
N GLY A 45 -21.00 5.45 -4.18
CA GLY A 45 -21.26 4.57 -3.04
C GLY A 45 -20.03 3.79 -2.52
N LYS A 46 -18.82 4.21 -2.93
CA LYS A 46 -17.54 3.54 -2.60
C LYS A 46 -16.66 4.37 -1.66
N GLY A 47 -17.30 5.15 -0.79
CA GLY A 47 -16.59 6.02 0.16
C GLY A 47 -15.85 5.24 1.26
N ASP A 48 -16.22 3.99 1.50
CA ASP A 48 -15.60 3.11 2.50
C ASP A 48 -14.11 2.87 2.24
N ILE A 49 -13.66 2.97 0.98
CA ILE A 49 -12.24 2.87 0.60
C ILE A 49 -11.36 3.78 1.45
N TYR A 50 -11.81 5.01 1.74
CA TYR A 50 -11.00 6.01 2.43
C TYR A 50 -10.69 5.63 3.87
N GLY A 51 -11.58 4.85 4.49
CA GLY A 51 -11.36 4.25 5.80
C GLY A 51 -10.39 3.06 5.76
N LYS A 52 -10.06 2.51 4.58
CA LYS A 52 -9.17 1.34 4.42
C LYS A 52 -7.74 1.72 4.01
N ILE A 53 -7.51 2.96 3.57
CA ILE A 53 -6.19 3.41 3.10
C ILE A 53 -5.21 3.47 4.28
N GLN A 54 -4.12 2.71 4.18
CA GLN A 54 -2.96 2.79 5.05
C GLN A 54 -1.97 3.83 4.52
N ARG A 55 -1.66 3.76 3.21
CA ARG A 55 -0.73 4.67 2.55
C ARG A 55 -1.08 4.89 1.08
N ILE A 56 -0.49 5.94 0.53
CA ILE A 56 -0.60 6.33 -0.88
C ILE A 56 0.81 6.29 -1.45
N GLU A 57 0.95 5.60 -2.58
CA GLU A 57 2.18 5.56 -3.37
C GLU A 57 1.93 6.17 -4.75
N TYR A 58 2.99 6.64 -5.40
CA TYR A 58 2.93 7.23 -6.73
C TYR A 58 4.13 6.88 -7.58
N LEU A 59 3.95 7.01 -8.89
CA LEU A 59 4.95 6.91 -9.93
C LEU A 59 4.96 8.20 -10.73
N LYS A 60 6.14 8.72 -11.05
CA LYS A 60 6.31 9.86 -11.96
C LYS A 60 6.40 9.36 -13.39
N CYS A 61 5.61 9.94 -14.27
CA CYS A 61 5.57 9.61 -15.70
C CYS A 61 6.10 10.80 -16.50
N ALA A 62 6.76 10.52 -17.62
CA ALA A 62 7.35 11.56 -18.46
C ALA A 62 6.27 12.45 -19.07
N THR A 63 5.16 11.83 -19.47
CA THR A 63 4.03 12.47 -20.15
C THR A 63 2.70 12.04 -19.56
N GLU A 64 1.64 12.79 -19.86
CA GLU A 64 0.27 12.42 -19.52
C GLU A 64 -0.18 11.14 -20.23
N TYR A 65 0.32 10.91 -21.45
CA TYR A 65 0.06 9.71 -22.21
C TYR A 65 0.70 8.48 -21.55
N ASP A 66 1.97 8.59 -21.13
CA ASP A 66 2.65 7.54 -20.36
C ASP A 66 1.88 7.20 -19.08
N ALA A 67 1.41 8.21 -18.33
CA ALA A 67 0.59 8.00 -17.16
C ALA A 67 -0.74 7.31 -17.47
N LEU A 68 -1.39 7.61 -18.59
CA LEU A 68 -2.61 6.93 -19.04
C LEU A 68 -2.34 5.45 -19.33
N VAL A 69 -1.30 5.15 -20.11
CA VAL A 69 -0.92 3.77 -20.43
C VAL A 69 -0.59 2.98 -19.15
N LYS A 70 0.16 3.59 -18.23
CA LYS A 70 0.52 2.97 -16.95
C LYS A 70 -0.67 2.79 -16.01
N GLU A 71 -1.59 3.74 -15.95
CA GLU A 71 -2.84 3.60 -15.19
C GLU A 71 -3.63 2.36 -15.66
N LEU A 72 -3.86 2.26 -16.98
CA LEU A 72 -4.57 1.12 -17.57
C LEU A 72 -3.83 -0.20 -17.32
N TYR A 73 -2.50 -0.20 -17.50
CA TYR A 73 -1.64 -1.35 -17.22
C TYR A 73 -1.79 -1.83 -15.78
N TYR A 74 -1.64 -0.93 -14.80
CA TYR A 74 -1.69 -1.32 -13.39
C TYR A 74 -3.09 -1.66 -12.89
N ILE A 75 -4.15 -1.03 -13.44
CA ILE A 75 -5.53 -1.47 -13.18
C ILE A 75 -5.72 -2.90 -13.69
N ASN A 76 -5.16 -3.22 -14.86
CA ASN A 76 -5.24 -4.57 -15.42
C ASN A 76 -4.40 -5.58 -14.64
N TYR A 77 -3.20 -5.19 -14.18
CA TYR A 77 -2.28 -6.04 -13.44
C TYR A 77 -2.78 -6.36 -12.02
N TYR A 78 -3.14 -5.34 -11.23
CA TYR A 78 -3.55 -5.52 -9.85
C TYR A 78 -5.05 -5.85 -9.67
N LYS A 79 -5.88 -5.60 -10.70
CA LYS A 79 -7.33 -5.72 -10.65
C LYS A 79 -7.97 -5.10 -9.39
N PRO A 80 -7.66 -3.83 -9.03
CA PRO A 80 -8.08 -3.26 -7.75
C PRO A 80 -9.61 -3.27 -7.60
N PRO A 81 -10.14 -3.58 -6.41
CA PRO A 81 -11.58 -3.74 -6.18
C PRO A 81 -12.38 -2.45 -6.47
N TYR A 82 -11.77 -1.28 -6.30
CA TYR A 82 -12.47 -0.01 -6.47
C TYR A 82 -12.40 0.56 -7.91
N ASN A 83 -11.59 -0.02 -8.81
CA ASN A 83 -11.50 0.35 -10.24
C ASN A 83 -12.54 -0.37 -11.13
N THR A 84 -13.80 -0.51 -10.68
CA THR A 84 -14.80 -1.36 -11.36
C THR A 84 -15.13 -0.95 -12.79
N SER A 85 -15.09 0.35 -13.12
CA SER A 85 -15.50 0.86 -14.43
C SER A 85 -14.37 0.88 -15.47
N SER A 86 -13.13 0.60 -15.06
CA SER A 86 -11.92 0.82 -15.88
C SER A 86 -11.16 -0.47 -16.20
N LYS A 87 -11.79 -1.64 -16.01
CA LYS A 87 -11.17 -2.93 -16.32
C LYS A 87 -11.08 -3.10 -17.84
N VAL A 88 -9.87 -2.96 -18.38
CA VAL A 88 -9.57 -3.18 -19.79
C VAL A 88 -9.58 -4.69 -20.07
N LYS A 89 -10.30 -5.12 -21.12
CA LYS A 89 -10.28 -6.51 -21.63
C LYS A 89 -9.11 -6.78 -22.57
N GLN A 90 -8.41 -5.74 -23.01
CA GLN A 90 -7.31 -5.81 -23.98
C GLN A 90 -5.99 -6.22 -23.32
N ILE A 91 -5.14 -6.87 -24.11
CA ILE A 91 -3.77 -7.22 -23.74
C ILE A 91 -2.94 -5.93 -23.75
N ILE A 92 -2.50 -5.50 -22.57
CA ILE A 92 -1.57 -4.39 -22.43
C ILE A 92 -0.17 -5.02 -22.40
N PRO A 93 0.75 -4.62 -23.29
CA PRO A 93 2.08 -5.20 -23.32
C PRO A 93 2.78 -5.03 -21.97
N PRO A 94 3.52 -6.04 -21.49
CA PRO A 94 4.24 -5.94 -20.24
C PRO A 94 5.27 -4.80 -20.31
N GLN A 95 5.32 -4.00 -19.25
CA GLN A 95 6.34 -2.96 -19.09
C GLN A 95 7.73 -3.62 -19.06
N LYS A 96 8.67 -3.12 -19.87
CA LYS A 96 10.05 -3.66 -19.95
C LYS A 96 10.88 -3.41 -18.70
N GLU A 97 10.58 -2.34 -17.95
CA GLU A 97 11.29 -1.96 -16.73
C GLU A 97 10.34 -1.98 -15.53
N ARG A 98 10.87 -2.34 -14.35
CA ARG A 98 10.11 -2.24 -13.11
C ARG A 98 9.99 -0.79 -12.68
N ASP A 99 8.78 -0.25 -12.72
CA ASP A 99 8.49 1.07 -12.17
C ASP A 99 8.77 1.13 -10.66
N SER A 100 9.47 2.18 -10.25
CA SER A 100 9.80 2.43 -8.85
C SER A 100 8.74 3.32 -8.19
N TRP A 101 7.81 2.69 -7.48
CA TRP A 101 6.79 3.39 -6.69
C TRP A 101 7.42 4.14 -5.52
N ARG A 102 7.01 5.38 -5.31
CA ARG A 102 7.45 6.27 -4.24
C ARG A 102 6.31 6.52 -3.26
N LEU A 103 6.63 6.63 -1.98
CA LEU A 103 5.65 7.01 -0.96
C LEU A 103 5.21 8.46 -1.17
N TYR A 104 3.90 8.68 -1.25
CA TYR A 104 3.32 10.02 -1.22
C TYR A 104 2.95 10.42 0.21
N LYS A 105 2.13 9.59 0.89
CA LYS A 105 1.65 9.88 2.24
C LYS A 105 1.25 8.61 2.98
N ILE A 106 1.58 8.55 4.27
CA ILE A 106 1.02 7.59 5.21
C ILE A 106 -0.26 8.20 5.80
N ILE A 107 -1.39 7.50 5.66
CA ILE A 107 -2.71 7.97 6.14
C ILE A 107 -2.95 7.47 7.56
N LYS A 108 -2.62 6.22 7.82
CA LYS A 108 -2.66 5.62 9.16
C LYS A 108 -1.25 5.15 9.50
N PRO A 109 -0.69 5.54 10.65
CA PRO A 109 0.58 4.95 11.10
C PRO A 109 0.36 3.44 11.31
N LEU A 110 1.36 2.62 10.95
CA LEU A 110 1.33 1.19 11.25
C LEU A 110 1.22 1.03 12.77
N LYS A 111 0.20 0.31 13.22
CA LYS A 111 0.08 -0.09 14.62
C LYS A 111 1.28 -1.00 14.91
N LYS A 112 2.25 -0.55 15.70
CA LYS A 112 3.41 -1.39 16.08
C LYS A 112 2.88 -2.63 16.80
N GLU A 113 2.83 -3.77 16.13
CA GLU A 113 2.65 -5.08 16.78
C GLU A 113 3.78 -5.39 17.79
N ILE A 114 4.87 -4.61 17.76
CA ILE A 114 6.04 -4.68 18.65
C ILE A 114 5.65 -4.63 20.15
N ALA A 115 4.52 -4.02 20.52
CA ALA A 115 4.09 -4.01 21.94
C ALA A 115 3.62 -5.39 22.45
N ASN A 116 3.09 -6.25 21.57
CA ASN A 116 2.55 -7.56 21.96
C ASN A 116 3.60 -8.70 21.88
N SER A 117 4.66 -8.53 21.08
CA SER A 117 5.76 -9.50 21.05
C SER A 117 6.66 -9.40 22.29
N ASN A 118 6.96 -8.17 22.73
CA ASN A 118 7.82 -7.92 23.89
C ASN A 118 7.21 -8.47 25.18
N THR A 119 5.90 -8.28 25.38
CA THR A 119 5.16 -8.82 26.54
C THR A 119 5.11 -10.36 26.56
N ARG A 120 5.07 -11.02 25.39
CA ARG A 120 5.19 -12.49 25.33
C ARG A 120 6.59 -12.97 25.69
N ILE A 121 7.64 -12.34 25.13
CA ILE A 121 9.03 -12.72 25.42
C ILE A 121 9.35 -12.50 26.91
N GLU A 122 8.99 -11.35 27.47
CA GLU A 122 9.18 -11.05 28.90
C GLU A 122 8.50 -12.06 29.82
N LYS A 123 7.32 -12.59 29.43
CA LYS A 123 6.60 -13.59 30.21
C LYS A 123 7.30 -14.95 30.28
N TYR A 124 8.00 -15.37 29.23
CA TYR A 124 8.63 -16.71 29.16
C TYR A 124 10.14 -16.70 29.41
N LEU A 125 10.79 -15.54 29.33
CA LEU A 125 12.22 -15.36 29.60
C LEU A 125 12.69 -15.92 30.96
N PRO A 126 12.01 -15.66 32.10
CA PRO A 126 12.47 -16.20 33.38
C PRO A 126 12.37 -17.73 33.46
N LEU A 127 11.32 -18.33 32.87
CA LEU A 127 11.16 -19.79 32.83
C LEU A 127 12.26 -20.45 31.98
N ALA A 128 12.60 -19.85 30.83
CA ALA A 128 13.68 -20.32 29.97
C ALA A 128 15.04 -20.23 30.66
N LEU A 129 15.29 -19.15 31.42
CA LEU A 129 16.53 -18.98 32.20
C LEU A 129 16.67 -20.05 33.30
N LEU A 130 15.56 -20.38 33.96
CA LEU A 130 15.51 -21.38 35.03
C LEU A 130 15.78 -22.78 34.50
N LEU A 131 15.21 -23.13 33.35
CA LEU A 131 15.49 -24.40 32.66
C LEU A 131 16.94 -24.49 32.18
N PHE A 132 17.51 -23.38 31.69
CA PHE A 132 18.92 -23.31 31.29
C PHE A 132 19.87 -23.45 32.48
N LEU A 133 19.58 -22.79 33.61
CA LEU A 133 20.38 -22.95 34.84
C LEU A 133 20.30 -24.38 35.38
N ALA A 134 19.11 -24.99 35.38
CA ALA A 134 18.93 -26.37 35.81
C ALA A 134 19.72 -27.37 34.94
N SER A 135 19.77 -27.15 33.61
CA SER A 135 20.57 -28.01 32.72
C SER A 135 22.07 -27.85 32.93
N VAL A 136 22.56 -26.62 33.16
CA VAL A 136 23.98 -26.37 33.47
C VAL A 136 24.39 -27.02 34.79
N PHE A 137 23.56 -26.93 35.85
CA PHE A 137 23.82 -27.60 37.12
C PHE A 137 23.84 -29.12 37.00
N TYR A 138 22.91 -29.70 36.23
CA TYR A 138 22.88 -31.13 35.97
C TYR A 138 24.16 -31.61 35.26
N PHE A 139 24.67 -30.83 34.31
CA PHE A 139 25.88 -31.14 33.56
C PHE A 139 27.19 -30.95 34.35
N LEU A 140 27.16 -30.17 35.45
CA LEU A 140 28.30 -29.96 36.34
C LEU A 140 28.32 -30.94 37.53
N ALA A 141 27.18 -31.57 37.82
CA ALA A 141 27.01 -32.55 38.89
C ALA A 141 27.32 -34.00 38.45
N PHE A 142 27.67 -34.20 37.18
CA PHE A 142 28.09 -35.45 36.55
C PHE A 142 29.41 -35.24 35.81
#